data_AF-A0A7J4NU99-F1
#
_entry.id   AF-A0A7J4NU99-F1
#
_cell.length_a   1.000
_cell.length_b   1.000
_cell.length_c   1.000
_cell.angle_alpha   90.00
_cell.angle_beta   90.00
_cell.angle_gamma   90.00
#
_symmetry.space_group_name_H-M   'P 1'
#
loop_
_entity.id
_entity.type
_entity.pdbx_description
1 polymer ?
#
loop_
_entity_poly.entity_id
_entity_poly.type
_entity_poly.pdbx_seq_one_letter_code
_entity_poly.pdbx_strand_id
1 'polypeptide(L)'
;LKVFPAKGGFLLIDEFENGLHFSIQEKVWALLFELAQKLDIQIFATTHSWDCIESFAKAAIARKDVEGVLFRVGRSVKESNRGQVIATVFDEDALYNITQADVEVR
;
A
#
# COMPACT_ATOMS: atom_id res chain seq x y z
N LEU A 1 -10.20 -12.38 6.72
CA LEU A 1 -10.50 -10.99 6.31
C LEU A 1 -12.01 -10.74 6.40
N LYS A 2 -12.48 -9.69 7.10
CA LYS A 2 -13.91 -9.36 7.25
C LYS A 2 -14.35 -8.36 6.17
N VAL A 3 -14.32 -8.76 4.89
CA VAL A 3 -14.62 -7.86 3.77
C VAL A 3 -16.11 -7.53 3.68
N PHE A 4 -17.00 -8.53 3.78
CA PHE A 4 -18.45 -8.31 3.64
C PHE A 4 -19.06 -7.39 4.71
N PRO A 5 -18.67 -7.48 5.99
CA PRO A 5 -19.14 -6.53 7.00
C PRO A 5 -18.68 -5.08 6.78
N ALA A 6 -17.64 -4.85 5.97
CA ALA A 6 -17.08 -3.52 5.72
C ALA A 6 -17.73 -2.78 4.54
N LYS A 7 -18.73 -3.39 3.87
CA LYS A 7 -19.45 -2.80 2.72
C LYS A 7 -19.96 -1.39 3.05
N GLY A 8 -19.65 -0.41 2.19
CA GLY A 8 -20.02 1.00 2.38
C GLY A 8 -19.21 1.72 3.46
N GLY A 9 -18.03 1.20 3.80
CA GLY A 9 -17.23 1.69 4.93
C GLY A 9 -15.73 1.48 4.71
N PHE A 10 -15.02 1.13 5.77
CA PHE A 10 -13.57 0.94 5.73
C PHE A 10 -13.14 -0.46 6.17
N LEU A 11 -12.08 -0.96 5.56
CA LEU A 11 -11.39 -2.19 5.93
C LEU A 11 -9.97 -1.83 6.39
N LEU A 12 -9.67 -2.14 7.65
CA LEU A 12 -8.34 -1.96 8.23
C LEU A 12 -7.63 -3.31 8.26
N ILE A 13 -6.43 -3.37 7.70
CA ILE A 13 -5.58 -4.56 7.68
C ILE A 13 -4.26 -4.19 8.33
N ASP A 14 -3.92 -4.84 9.44
CA ASP A 14 -2.62 -4.68 10.08
C ASP A 14 -1.68 -5.79 9.59
N GLU A 15 -0.42 -5.44 9.31
CA GLU A 15 0.61 -6.34 8.78
C GLU A 15 0.10 -7.19 7.61
N PHE A 16 -0.30 -6.55 6.51
CA PHE A 16 -0.93 -7.22 5.37
C PHE A 16 -0.15 -8.44 4.86
N GLU A 17 1.19 -8.36 4.88
CA GLU A 17 2.09 -9.41 4.43
C GLU A 17 2.14 -10.64 5.34
N ASN A 18 1.61 -10.56 6.56
CA ASN A 18 1.80 -11.58 7.58
C ASN A 18 1.17 -12.92 7.14
N GLY A 19 2.01 -13.94 6.98
CA GLY A 19 1.61 -15.26 6.49
C GLY A 19 1.40 -15.35 4.97
N LEU A 20 1.70 -14.30 4.20
CA LEU A 20 1.58 -14.28 2.74
C LEU A 20 2.97 -14.38 2.07
N HIS A 21 3.18 -15.45 1.31
CA HIS A 21 4.36 -15.55 0.45
C HIS A 21 4.36 -14.43 -0.61
N PHE A 22 5.51 -13.79 -0.89
CA PHE A 22 5.60 -12.62 -1.77
C PHE A 22 4.94 -12.84 -3.14
N SER A 23 5.05 -14.05 -3.70
CA SER A 23 4.48 -14.41 -5.01
C SER A 23 2.95 -14.39 -5.08
N ILE A 24 2.24 -14.36 -3.95
CA ILE A 24 0.77 -14.31 -3.93
C ILE A 24 0.25 -12.92 -3.53
N GLN A 25 1.08 -12.02 -3.01
CA GLN A 25 0.67 -10.72 -2.49
C GLN A 25 0.03 -9.85 -3.58
N GLU A 26 0.61 -9.81 -4.78
CA GLU A 26 0.05 -9.06 -5.94
C GLU A 26 -1.37 -9.54 -6.31
N LYS A 27 -1.60 -10.85 -6.30
CA LYS A 27 -2.93 -11.44 -6.59
C LYS A 27 -3.95 -11.08 -5.52
N VAL A 28 -3.52 -11.05 -4.25
CA VAL A 28 -4.38 -10.66 -3.13
C VAL A 28 -4.73 -9.17 -3.24
N TRP A 29 -3.78 -8.31 -3.60
CA TRP A 29 -4.06 -6.89 -3.87
C TRP A 29 -5.08 -6.69 -4.98
N ALA A 30 -4.91 -7.37 -6.12
CA ALA A 30 -5.86 -7.29 -7.23
C ALA A 30 -7.29 -7.70 -6.81
N LEU A 31 -7.41 -8.77 -6.01
CA LEU A 31 -8.69 -9.20 -5.45
C LEU A 31 -9.27 -8.16 -4.49
N LEU A 32 -8.45 -7.57 -3.62
CA LEU A 32 -8.89 -6.53 -2.69
C LEU A 32 -9.40 -5.29 -3.41
N PHE A 33 -8.74 -4.85 -4.48
CA PHE A 33 -9.18 -3.72 -5.28
C PHE A 33 -10.53 -3.99 -5.97
N GLU A 34 -10.72 -5.20 -6.50
CA GLU A 34 -12.01 -5.61 -7.06
C GLU A 34 -13.12 -5.60 -6.01
N LEU A 35 -12.85 -6.14 -4.82
CA LEU A 35 -13.81 -6.16 -3.72
C LEU A 35 -14.09 -4.76 -3.18
N ALA A 36 -13.07 -3.89 -3.11
CA ALA A 36 -13.19 -2.51 -2.70
C ALA A 36 -14.19 -1.75 -3.56
N GLN A 37 -14.07 -1.84 -4.88
CA GLN A 37 -15.01 -1.21 -5.80
C GLN A 37 -16.41 -1.83 -5.72
N LYS A 38 -16.51 -3.16 -5.74
CA LYS A 38 -17.81 -3.86 -5.75
C LYS A 38 -18.64 -3.60 -4.49
N LEU A 39 -17.96 -3.39 -3.37
CA LEU A 39 -18.59 -3.26 -2.07
C LEU A 39 -18.49 -1.85 -1.49
N ASP A 40 -17.93 -0.89 -2.25
CA ASP A 40 -17.72 0.48 -1.82
C ASP A 40 -16.96 0.54 -0.48
N ILE A 41 -15.74 -0.01 -0.47
CA ILE A 41 -14.89 -0.13 0.71
C ILE A 41 -13.60 0.65 0.51
N GLN A 42 -13.28 1.54 1.45
CA GLN A 42 -11.95 2.14 1.55
C GLN A 42 -11.01 1.23 2.34
N ILE A 43 -9.90 0.80 1.74
CA ILE A 43 -8.95 -0.10 2.39
C ILE A 43 -7.77 0.70 2.94
N PHE A 44 -7.45 0.48 4.22
CA PHE A 44 -6.21 0.92 4.84
C PHE A 44 -5.42 -0.31 5.27
N ALA A 45 -4.19 -0.43 4.79
CA ALA A 45 -3.31 -1.52 5.16
C ALA A 45 -1.97 -0.99 5.68
N THR A 46 -1.42 -1.62 6.70
CA THR A 46 -0.06 -1.38 7.19
C THR A 46 0.84 -2.52 6.73
N THR A 47 2.12 -2.20 6.53
CA THR A 47 3.15 -3.19 6.20
C THR A 47 4.50 -2.70 6.65
N HIS A 48 5.39 -3.64 7.00
CA HIS A 48 6.81 -3.39 7.17
C HIS A 48 7.64 -3.99 6.03
N SER A 49 7.00 -4.65 5.06
CA SER A 49 7.65 -5.38 3.98
C SER A 49 7.77 -4.54 2.71
N TRP A 50 9.00 -4.45 2.19
CA TRP A 50 9.24 -3.83 0.89
C TRP A 50 8.63 -4.61 -0.26
N ASP A 51 8.68 -5.94 -0.23
CA ASP A 51 8.09 -6.79 -1.26
C ASP A 51 6.56 -6.59 -1.32
N CYS A 52 5.93 -6.32 -0.17
CA CYS A 52 4.51 -5.96 -0.11
C CYS A 52 4.23 -4.63 -0.82
N ILE A 53 5.03 -3.59 -0.54
CA ILE A 53 4.92 -2.28 -1.19
C ILE A 53 5.13 -2.42 -2.71
N GLU A 54 6.11 -3.22 -3.13
CA GLU A 54 6.37 -3.46 -4.55
C GLU A 54 5.19 -4.17 -5.23
N SER A 55 4.63 -5.21 -4.60
CA SER A 55 3.46 -5.92 -5.11
C SER A 55 2.21 -5.03 -5.17
N PHE A 56 2.05 -4.13 -4.20
CA PHE A 56 0.98 -3.12 -4.19
C PHE A 56 1.13 -2.16 -5.37
N ALA A 57 2.34 -1.62 -5.58
CA ALA A 57 2.61 -0.69 -6.69
C ALA A 57 2.31 -1.34 -8.05
N LYS A 58 2.75 -2.60 -8.25
CA LYS A 58 2.45 -3.38 -9.47
C LYS A 58 0.95 -3.52 -9.69
N ALA A 59 0.21 -3.90 -8.64
CA ALA A 59 -1.24 -4.06 -8.71
C ALA A 59 -1.98 -2.72 -8.98
N ALA A 60 -1.53 -1.63 -8.35
CA ALA A 60 -2.13 -0.30 -8.50
C ALA A 60 -1.92 0.24 -9.92
N ILE A 61 -0.71 0.15 -10.45
CA ILE A 61 -0.39 0.61 -11.82
C ILE A 61 -1.17 -0.18 -12.88
N ALA A 62 -1.39 -1.47 -12.65
CA ALA A 62 -2.18 -2.31 -13.54
C ALA A 62 -3.68 -1.95 -13.55
N ARG A 63 -4.17 -1.20 -12.54
CA ARG A 63 -5.59 -0.90 -12.31
C ARG A 63 -5.82 0.61 -12.19
N LYS A 64 -6.03 1.28 -13.33
CA LYS A 64 -6.30 2.73 -13.41
C LYS A 64 -7.66 3.18 -12.86
N ASP A 65 -8.49 2.23 -12.44
CA ASP A 65 -9.83 2.45 -11.93
C ASP A 65 -9.88 2.52 -10.39
N VAL A 66 -8.73 2.36 -9.72
CA VAL A 66 -8.59 2.47 -8.27
C VAL A 66 -7.37 3.34 -7.96
N GLU A 67 -7.56 4.35 -7.10
CA GLU A 67 -6.46 5.20 -6.64
C GLU A 67 -5.63 4.49 -5.57
N GLY A 68 -4.32 4.38 -5.79
CA GLY A 68 -3.37 3.81 -4.84
C GLY A 68 -2.47 4.89 -4.22
N VAL A 69 -2.41 4.97 -2.89
CA VAL A 69 -1.54 5.91 -2.17
C VAL A 69 -0.73 5.19 -1.10
N LEU A 70 0.56 5.49 -1.00
CA LEU A 70 1.44 5.01 0.06
C LEU A 70 1.78 6.16 1.02
N PHE A 71 1.55 5.92 2.31
CA PHE A 71 2.03 6.78 3.38
C PHE A 71 3.24 6.14 4.06
N ARG A 72 4.43 6.72 3.87
CA ARG A 72 5.61 6.33 4.65
C ARG A 72 5.69 7.17 5.90
N VAL A 73 5.46 6.54 7.05
CA VAL A 73 5.62 7.20 8.35
C VAL A 73 7.06 7.05 8.82
N GLY A 74 7.69 8.16 9.20
CA GLY A 74 9.08 8.18 9.65
C GLY A 74 9.37 9.37 10.56
N ARG A 75 10.64 9.57 10.91
CA ARG A 75 11.08 10.75 11.67
C ARG A 75 11.73 11.76 10.74
N SER A 76 11.41 13.04 10.93
CA SER A 76 12.04 14.12 10.15
C SER A 76 13.53 14.22 10.47
N VAL A 77 14.33 14.38 9.41
CA VAL A 77 15.76 14.67 9.47
C VAL A 77 16.06 16.16 9.27
N LYS A 78 15.05 16.98 8.93
CA LYS A 78 15.21 18.43 8.74
C LYS A 78 15.46 19.10 10.09
N GLU A 79 16.36 20.08 10.11
CA GLU A 79 16.70 20.79 11.35
C GLU A 79 15.49 21.45 12.03
N SER A 80 14.57 22.00 11.24
CA SER A 80 13.38 22.71 11.73
C SER A 80 12.41 21.87 12.56
N ASN A 81 12.37 20.54 12.35
CA ASN A 81 11.45 19.64 13.04
C ASN A 81 12.06 18.26 13.31
N ARG A 82 13.38 18.23 13.54
CA ARG A 82 14.17 17.00 13.70
C ARG A 82 13.55 16.08 14.76
N GLY A 83 13.39 14.81 14.41
CA GLY A 83 12.85 13.79 15.31
C GLY A 83 11.33 13.74 15.43
N GLN A 84 10.59 14.71 14.89
CA GLN A 84 9.13 14.64 14.83
C GLN A 84 8.65 13.58 13.85
N VAL A 85 7.52 12.94 14.16
CA VAL A 85 6.87 11.98 13.26
C VAL A 85 6.28 12.74 12.06
N ILE A 86 6.63 12.30 10.86
CA ILE A 86 6.13 12.84 9.60
C ILE A 86 5.63 11.70 8.71
N ALA A 87 4.67 12.00 7.84
CA ALA A 87 4.23 11.11 6.78
C ALA A 87 4.67 11.69 5.43
N THR A 88 5.38 10.89 4.64
CA THR A 88 5.65 11.18 3.24
C THR A 88 4.61 10.46 2.40
N VAL A 89 3.94 11.21 1.53
CA VAL A 89 2.91 10.68 0.63
C VAL A 89 3.56 10.36 -0.71
N PHE A 90 3.29 9.16 -1.23
CA PHE A 90 3.66 8.74 -2.57
C PHE A 90 2.37 8.44 -3.34
N ASP A 91 2.13 9.21 -4.39
CA ASP A 91 1.12 8.92 -5.41
C ASP A 91 1.62 7.81 -6.35
N GLU A 92 0.82 7.41 -7.34
CA GLU A 92 1.14 6.31 -8.25
C GLU A 92 2.46 6.49 -9.00
N ASP A 93 2.74 7.70 -9.50
CA ASP A 93 3.99 8.01 -10.21
C ASP A 93 5.19 7.92 -9.25
N ALA A 94 5.07 8.48 -8.06
CA ALA A 94 6.11 8.40 -7.05
C ALA A 94 6.31 6.96 -6.55
N LEU A 95 5.23 6.19 -6.37
CA LEU A 95 5.22 4.76 -6.01
C LEU A 95 5.99 3.92 -7.03
N TYR A 96 5.74 4.14 -8.32
CA TYR A 96 6.46 3.46 -9.39
C TYR A 96 7.95 3.76 -9.33
N ASN A 97 8.31 5.04 -9.19
CA ASN A 97 9.71 5.46 -9.18
C ASN A 97 10.47 4.88 -7.97
N ILE A 98 9.89 4.92 -6.77
CA ILE A 98 10.57 4.41 -5.57
C ILE A 98 10.74 2.89 -5.60
N THR A 99 9.78 2.17 -6.19
CA THR A 99 9.85 0.70 -6.27
C THR A 99 10.86 0.23 -7.30
N GLN A 100 10.99 0.92 -8.44
CA GLN A 100 12.04 0.64 -9.43
C GLN A 100 13.45 1.00 -8.91
N ALA A 101 13.60 2.16 -8.26
CA ALA A 101 14.89 2.62 -7.77
C ALA A 101 15.50 1.68 -6.71
N ASP A 102 14.68 1.05 -5.87
CA ASP A 102 15.15 0.08 -4.88
C ASP A 102 15.46 -1.30 -5.49
N VAL A 103 14.74 -1.68 -6.55
CA VAL A 103 15.01 -2.90 -7.34
C VAL A 103 16.35 -2.80 -8.07
N GLU A 104 16.72 -1.61 -8.59
CA GLU A 104 18.01 -1.39 -9.25
C GLU A 104 19.22 -1.45 -8.29
N VAL A 105 19.00 -1.33 -6.98
CA VAL A 105 20.07 -1.32 -5.95
C VAL A 105 20.32 -2.74 -5.38
N ARG A 106 19.58 -3.76 -5.81
CA ARG A 106 19.73 -5.16 -5.38
C ARG A 106 20.63 -6.00 -6.28
#